data_AF-A0A8S1N9P0-F1
#
_entry.id   AF-A0A8S1N9P0-F1
#
_cell.length_a   1.000
_cell.length_b   1.000
_cell.length_c   1.000
_cell.angle_alpha   90.00
_cell.angle_beta   90.00
_cell.angle_gamma   90.00
#
_symmetry.space_group_name_H-M   'P 1'
#
loop_
_entity.id
_entity.type
_entity.pdbx_description
1 polymer ?
#
loop_
_entity_poly.entity_id
_entity_poly.type
_entity_poly.pdbx_seq_one_letter_code
_entity_poly.pdbx_strand_id
1 'polypeptide(L)'
;MQQNIIYQKEQKTNSQSFMARICSCLSFLKSKQQQTNQQKYQLGIDSPKTSFLGQRKLIVLDLDETLVHSQFQIINGYDFSIDIIVQGQLFKVYVTIRPGVYEFIEQLYEFYDIVFWTASLQEYADPVMDFIDPNNRAIGRMYRDSCTPLQIGLTKNLNKLGKDLKDIIIVDNSVVSFHLNPENGFQIKDFFFDKQDQELELNLPFLIWLSQLPDVRPVSSLFKQFNSTSSNVLNMRNAMTLNSQYQQNEQKKFQSLSRSLSFQKARMMLSNQVFRTLTLSKDDDEIQLDESKIRDRLGLNQLPIEKVNQQQNQTDEEDKDTYIISQ
;
A
#
# COMPACT_ATOMS: atom_id res chain seq x y z
N MET A 1 -41.97 -48.46 -19.24
CA MET A 1 -41.43 -47.30 -18.50
C MET A 1 -39.98 -47.61 -18.14
N GLN A 2 -39.03 -47.12 -18.95
CA GLN A 2 -37.59 -47.21 -18.67
C GLN A 2 -37.07 -45.77 -18.52
N GLN A 3 -36.50 -45.48 -17.36
CA GLN A 3 -35.80 -44.22 -17.07
C GLN A 3 -34.41 -44.29 -17.71
N ASN A 4 -34.11 -43.35 -18.62
CA ASN A 4 -32.74 -43.07 -19.04
C ASN A 4 -32.27 -41.79 -18.35
N ILE A 5 -31.33 -41.97 -17.42
CA ILE A 5 -30.57 -40.90 -16.78
C ILE A 5 -29.52 -40.42 -17.80
N ILE A 6 -29.66 -39.18 -18.27
CA ILE A 6 -28.65 -38.53 -19.10
C ILE A 6 -27.69 -37.81 -18.14
N TYR A 7 -26.45 -38.30 -18.04
CA TYR A 7 -25.34 -37.57 -17.46
C TYR A 7 -25.07 -36.32 -18.31
N GLN A 8 -25.43 -35.14 -17.80
CA GLN A 8 -24.90 -33.89 -18.32
C GLN A 8 -23.47 -33.72 -17.81
N LYS A 9 -22.52 -33.90 -18.72
CA LYS A 9 -21.11 -33.57 -18.53
C LYS A 9 -21.03 -32.05 -18.29
N GLU A 10 -20.51 -31.65 -17.13
CA GLU A 10 -20.26 -30.24 -16.80
C GLU A 10 -19.49 -29.56 -17.94
N GLN A 11 -20.15 -28.61 -18.59
CA GLN A 11 -19.48 -27.72 -19.52
C GLN A 11 -18.62 -26.76 -18.69
N LYS A 12 -17.30 -26.96 -18.73
CA LYS A 12 -16.33 -25.96 -18.30
C LYS A 12 -16.66 -24.65 -19.04
N THR A 13 -17.07 -23.64 -18.30
CA THR A 13 -17.29 -22.28 -18.81
C THR A 13 -15.97 -21.76 -19.36
N ASN A 14 -15.91 -21.64 -20.68
CA ASN A 14 -14.78 -21.05 -21.39
C ASN A 14 -14.83 -19.54 -21.15
N SER A 15 -14.21 -19.06 -20.07
CA SER A 15 -14.14 -17.64 -19.72
C SER A 15 -13.28 -16.93 -20.76
N GLN A 16 -13.92 -16.39 -21.81
CA GLN A 16 -13.25 -15.44 -22.70
C GLN A 16 -12.90 -14.19 -21.88
N SER A 17 -11.61 -13.87 -21.81
CA SER A 17 -11.08 -12.65 -21.18
C SER A 17 -11.88 -11.40 -21.59
N PHE A 18 -12.06 -10.45 -20.66
CA PHE A 18 -12.70 -9.15 -20.90
C PHE A 18 -12.19 -8.50 -22.20
N MET A 19 -10.87 -8.47 -22.37
CA MET A 19 -10.23 -7.97 -23.58
C MET A 19 -10.48 -8.85 -24.78
N ALA A 20 -10.51 -10.17 -24.61
CA ALA A 20 -10.92 -11.07 -25.69
C ALA A 20 -12.36 -10.81 -26.13
N ARG A 21 -13.28 -10.37 -25.26
CA ARG A 21 -14.67 -10.04 -25.63
C ARG A 21 -14.83 -8.65 -26.26
N ILE A 22 -14.07 -7.66 -25.80
CA ILE A 22 -13.98 -6.36 -26.50
C ILE A 22 -13.37 -6.57 -27.90
N CYS A 23 -12.41 -7.49 -28.02
CA CYS A 23 -11.61 -7.66 -29.23
C CYS A 23 -12.06 -8.80 -30.14
N SER A 24 -12.89 -9.75 -29.70
CA SER A 24 -13.36 -10.88 -30.53
C SER A 24 -14.31 -10.45 -31.63
N CYS A 25 -14.86 -9.24 -31.56
CA CYS A 25 -15.55 -8.59 -32.68
C CYS A 25 -14.59 -7.95 -33.72
N LEU A 26 -13.27 -8.14 -33.62
CA LEU A 26 -12.28 -7.60 -34.56
C LEU A 26 -11.78 -8.63 -35.58
N SER A 27 -12.55 -8.82 -36.65
CA SER A 27 -11.99 -9.17 -37.97
C SER A 27 -11.30 -7.97 -38.66
N PHE A 28 -10.81 -6.99 -37.88
CA PHE A 28 -10.37 -5.67 -38.33
C PHE A 28 -8.86 -5.56 -38.60
N LEU A 29 -8.06 -6.60 -38.35
CA LEU A 29 -6.61 -6.59 -38.63
C LEU A 29 -6.22 -7.02 -40.05
N LYS A 30 -7.17 -7.33 -40.94
CA LYS A 30 -6.88 -7.74 -42.33
C LYS A 30 -6.78 -6.60 -43.36
N SER A 31 -7.11 -5.35 -43.03
CA SER A 31 -7.17 -4.26 -44.04
C SER A 31 -6.08 -3.18 -43.94
N LYS A 32 -5.15 -3.24 -42.98
CA LYS A 32 -4.06 -2.24 -42.85
C LYS A 32 -2.64 -2.79 -43.10
N GLN A 33 -2.50 -3.91 -43.79
CA GLN A 33 -1.23 -4.30 -44.40
C GLN A 33 -1.05 -3.59 -45.75
N GLN A 34 -0.70 -2.30 -45.71
CA GLN A 34 0.03 -1.58 -46.77
C GLN A 34 0.19 -0.11 -46.36
N GLN A 35 1.07 0.15 -45.39
CA GLN A 35 1.90 1.36 -45.28
C GLN A 35 2.76 1.21 -44.02
N THR A 36 3.84 0.45 -44.13
CA THR A 36 5.02 0.63 -43.29
C THR A 36 5.63 1.99 -43.61
N ASN A 37 5.04 3.06 -43.07
CA ASN A 37 5.79 4.27 -42.81
C ASN A 37 6.30 4.14 -41.38
N GLN A 38 7.62 4.29 -41.20
CA GLN A 38 8.24 4.54 -39.91
C GLN A 38 7.73 5.88 -39.36
N GLN A 39 6.46 5.95 -38.97
CA GLN A 39 5.95 7.06 -38.20
C GLN A 39 6.59 6.92 -36.82
N LYS A 40 7.67 7.68 -36.65
CA LYS A 40 8.19 8.05 -35.35
C LYS A 40 6.98 8.62 -34.59
N TYR A 41 6.44 7.87 -33.64
CA TYR A 41 5.42 8.40 -32.74
C TYR A 41 6.12 9.48 -31.91
N GLN A 42 6.16 10.70 -32.43
CA GLN A 42 6.40 11.86 -31.60
C GLN A 42 5.11 12.03 -30.81
N LEU A 43 5.17 11.80 -29.50
CA LEU A 43 4.23 12.43 -28.59
C LEU A 43 4.12 13.88 -29.07
N GLY A 44 2.92 14.28 -29.51
CA GLY A 44 2.61 15.66 -29.83
C GLY A 44 2.60 16.44 -28.52
N ILE A 45 3.80 16.63 -27.96
CA ILE A 45 4.02 17.47 -26.79
C ILE A 45 3.84 18.89 -27.32
N ASP A 46 2.59 19.36 -27.36
CA ASP A 46 2.29 20.78 -27.33
C ASP A 46 2.76 21.30 -25.97
N SER A 47 4.07 21.51 -25.84
CA SER A 47 4.77 21.80 -24.60
C SER A 47 4.16 22.97 -23.82
N PRO A 48 3.59 22.78 -22.62
CA PRO A 48 3.32 23.87 -21.71
C PRO A 48 4.38 23.93 -20.62
N LYS A 49 5.26 24.94 -20.75
CA LYS A 49 5.86 25.78 -19.71
C LYS A 49 6.04 25.19 -18.30
N THR A 50 7.00 24.30 -18.10
CA THR A 50 7.82 24.32 -16.87
C THR A 50 9.29 24.09 -17.22
N SER A 51 10.17 24.86 -16.59
CA SER A 51 11.59 25.06 -16.94
C SER A 51 12.52 23.87 -16.62
N PHE A 52 12.00 22.64 -16.55
CA PHE A 52 12.75 21.43 -16.15
C PHE A 52 12.63 20.25 -17.13
N LEU A 53 11.98 20.42 -18.28
CA LEU A 53 11.77 19.35 -19.26
C LEU A 53 13.08 18.96 -19.97
N GLY A 54 13.53 17.74 -19.70
CA GLY A 54 14.74 17.11 -20.24
C GLY A 54 15.54 16.28 -19.22
N GLN A 55 15.30 16.46 -17.91
CA GLN A 55 16.07 15.79 -16.86
C GLN A 55 15.31 14.69 -16.10
N ARG A 56 13.97 14.78 -16.02
CA ARG A 56 13.14 13.80 -15.31
C ARG A 56 13.09 12.50 -16.08
N LYS A 57 12.96 11.37 -15.39
CA LYS A 57 12.77 10.05 -16.02
C LYS A 57 11.33 9.88 -16.47
N LEU A 58 11.09 8.96 -17.39
CA LEU A 58 9.76 8.61 -17.88
C LEU A 58 9.32 7.30 -17.21
N ILE A 59 8.12 7.29 -16.64
CA ILE A 59 7.49 6.05 -16.17
C ILE A 59 6.25 5.77 -17.03
N VAL A 60 6.24 4.57 -17.62
CA VAL A 60 5.13 4.04 -18.38
C VAL A 60 4.31 3.15 -17.47
N LEU A 61 3.04 3.47 -17.29
CA LEU A 61 2.12 2.71 -16.46
C LEU A 61 1.10 1.98 -17.34
N ASP A 62 1.00 0.67 -17.16
CA ASP A 62 -0.13 -0.10 -17.68
C ASP A 62 -1.43 0.18 -16.90
N LEU A 63 -2.57 -0.20 -17.48
CA LEU A 63 -3.89 0.08 -16.93
C LEU A 63 -4.56 -1.16 -16.32
N ASP A 64 -4.91 -2.12 -17.16
CA ASP A 64 -5.70 -3.30 -16.80
C ASP A 64 -4.86 -4.33 -16.05
N GLU A 65 -5.39 -4.89 -14.97
CA GLU A 65 -4.67 -5.75 -14.01
C GLU A 65 -3.45 -5.09 -13.34
N THR A 66 -3.21 -3.80 -13.58
CA THR A 66 -2.11 -3.01 -13.00
C THR A 66 -2.63 -1.91 -12.06
N LEU A 67 -3.43 -0.97 -12.58
CA LEU A 67 -4.05 0.13 -11.82
C LEU A 67 -5.53 -0.12 -11.57
N VAL A 68 -6.20 -0.85 -12.46
CA VAL A 68 -7.62 -1.18 -12.34
C VAL A 68 -7.86 -2.60 -12.80
N HIS A 69 -9.05 -3.12 -12.53
CA HIS A 69 -9.55 -4.33 -13.14
C HIS A 69 -10.98 -4.11 -13.64
N SER A 70 -11.27 -4.58 -14.84
CA SER A 70 -12.53 -4.31 -15.53
C SER A 70 -13.22 -5.57 -16.01
N GLN A 71 -14.55 -5.53 -15.98
CA GLN A 71 -15.39 -6.68 -16.31
C GLN A 71 -16.78 -6.27 -16.80
N PHE A 72 -17.43 -7.19 -17.51
CA PHE A 72 -18.78 -6.98 -18.05
C PHE A 72 -19.90 -7.42 -17.13
N GLN A 73 -19.60 -8.24 -16.13
CA GLN A 73 -20.58 -8.74 -15.17
C GLN A 73 -20.57 -7.85 -13.93
N ILE A 74 -21.76 -7.58 -13.39
CA ILE A 74 -21.87 -6.91 -12.10
C ILE A 74 -21.33 -7.87 -11.05
N ILE A 75 -20.24 -7.49 -10.39
CA ILE A 75 -19.74 -8.15 -9.18
C ILE A 75 -19.78 -7.12 -8.06
N ASN A 76 -20.14 -7.53 -6.85
CA ASN A 76 -20.09 -6.64 -5.68
C ASN A 76 -18.66 -6.09 -5.50
N GLY A 77 -18.56 -4.78 -5.23
CA GLY A 77 -17.28 -4.12 -4.91
C GLY A 77 -16.57 -3.42 -6.08
N TYR A 78 -17.23 -3.24 -7.23
CA TYR A 78 -16.75 -2.28 -8.24
C TYR A 78 -16.85 -0.84 -7.71
N ASP A 79 -15.99 0.06 -8.18
CA ASP A 79 -15.95 1.46 -7.73
C ASP A 79 -16.75 2.37 -8.67
N PHE A 80 -16.70 2.11 -9.98
CA PHE A 80 -17.49 2.85 -10.96
C PHE A 80 -17.86 1.98 -12.17
N SER A 81 -18.82 2.46 -12.96
CA SER A 81 -19.17 1.83 -14.23
C SER A 81 -19.14 2.85 -15.35
N ILE A 82 -18.71 2.42 -16.53
CA ILE A 82 -18.68 3.23 -17.75
C ILE A 82 -19.51 2.56 -18.84
N ASP A 83 -20.17 3.38 -19.65
CA ASP A 83 -20.88 2.94 -20.83
C ASP A 83 -20.03 3.29 -22.05
N ILE A 84 -19.57 2.25 -22.76
CA ILE A 84 -18.68 2.38 -23.93
C ILE A 84 -19.38 1.90 -25.19
N ILE A 85 -19.11 2.56 -26.31
CA ILE A 85 -19.63 2.16 -27.61
C ILE A 85 -18.48 1.56 -28.41
N VAL A 86 -18.58 0.27 -28.73
CA VAL A 86 -17.60 -0.44 -29.55
C VAL A 86 -18.33 -0.97 -30.77
N GLN A 87 -17.92 -0.53 -31.96
CA GLN A 87 -18.53 -0.92 -33.24
C GLN A 87 -20.05 -0.71 -33.30
N GLY A 88 -20.55 0.38 -32.69
CA GLY A 88 -21.98 0.72 -32.67
C GLY A 88 -22.81 -0.07 -31.63
N GLN A 89 -22.19 -0.96 -30.86
CA GLN A 89 -22.84 -1.65 -29.74
C GLN A 89 -22.45 -1.01 -28.41
N LEU A 90 -23.45 -0.77 -27.57
CA LEU A 90 -23.28 -0.26 -26.21
C LEU A 90 -22.90 -1.40 -25.26
N PHE A 91 -21.82 -1.22 -24.50
CA PHE A 91 -21.40 -2.11 -23.44
C PHE A 91 -21.29 -1.34 -22.13
N LYS A 92 -21.83 -1.90 -21.06
CA LYS A 92 -21.60 -1.43 -19.69
C LYS A 92 -20.43 -2.20 -19.09
N VAL A 93 -19.42 -1.49 -18.60
CA VAL A 93 -18.21 -2.04 -17.99
C VAL A 93 -18.14 -1.59 -16.55
N TYR A 94 -17.84 -2.52 -15.66
CA TYR A 94 -17.65 -2.30 -14.22
C TYR A 94 -16.16 -2.33 -13.92
N VAL A 95 -15.68 -1.29 -13.25
CA VAL A 95 -14.27 -1.07 -12.99
C VAL A 95 -14.02 -1.04 -11.49
N THR A 96 -13.05 -1.83 -11.06
CA THR A 96 -12.50 -1.82 -9.71
C THR A 96 -11.14 -1.14 -9.74
N ILE A 97 -10.95 -0.13 -8.90
CA ILE A 97 -9.70 0.60 -8.74
C ILE A 97 -8.82 -0.16 -7.77
N ARG A 98 -7.54 -0.31 -8.11
CA ARG A 98 -6.55 -0.87 -7.20
C ARG A 98 -6.36 0.07 -6.00
N PRO A 99 -6.35 -0.44 -4.76
CA PRO A 99 -6.09 0.41 -3.60
C PRO A 99 -4.80 1.22 -3.76
N GLY A 100 -4.86 2.52 -3.45
CA GLY A 100 -3.70 3.44 -3.50
C GLY A 100 -3.37 4.04 -4.88
N VAL A 101 -4.17 3.81 -5.93
CA VAL A 101 -3.89 4.33 -7.29
C VAL A 101 -3.74 5.84 -7.33
N TYR A 102 -4.61 6.60 -6.65
CA TYR A 102 -4.57 8.06 -6.68
C TYR A 102 -3.27 8.57 -6.04
N GLU A 103 -2.95 8.08 -4.84
CA GLU A 103 -1.72 8.42 -4.13
C GLU A 103 -0.49 7.99 -4.93
N PHE A 104 -0.53 6.82 -5.56
CA PHE A 104 0.56 6.30 -6.38
C PHE A 104 0.86 7.22 -7.57
N ILE A 105 -0.17 7.65 -8.32
CA ILE A 105 -0.01 8.57 -9.46
C ILE A 105 0.50 9.94 -8.99
N GLU A 106 -0.08 10.51 -7.93
CA GLU A 106 0.35 11.80 -7.39
C GLU A 106 1.81 11.78 -6.93
N GLN A 107 2.21 10.73 -6.22
CA GLN A 107 3.59 10.59 -5.75
C GLN A 107 4.56 10.37 -6.91
N LEU A 108 4.23 9.51 -7.88
CA LEU A 108 5.08 9.33 -9.07
C LEU A 108 5.22 10.61 -9.89
N TYR A 109 4.17 11.43 -9.96
CA TYR A 109 4.19 12.70 -10.68
C TYR A 109 5.20 13.69 -10.10
N GLU A 110 5.60 13.56 -8.83
CA GLU A 110 6.66 14.39 -8.26
C GLU A 110 8.06 14.02 -8.79
N PHE A 111 8.27 12.79 -9.27
CA PHE A 111 9.59 12.27 -9.68
C PHE A 111 9.71 11.93 -11.17
N TYR A 112 8.61 11.60 -11.83
CA TYR A 112 8.57 11.16 -13.22
C TYR A 112 7.72 12.05 -14.12
N ASP A 113 8.02 12.00 -15.41
CA ASP A 113 7.00 12.22 -16.44
C ASP A 113 6.19 10.91 -16.57
N ILE A 114 4.87 10.96 -16.50
CA ILE A 114 4.00 9.76 -16.55
C ILE A 114 3.38 9.61 -17.94
N VAL A 115 3.45 8.40 -18.49
CA VAL A 115 2.68 8.00 -19.67
C VAL A 115 1.84 6.78 -19.33
N PHE A 116 0.53 6.85 -19.57
CA PHE A 116 -0.28 5.64 -19.57
C PHE A 116 -0.11 4.94 -20.92
N TRP A 117 0.21 3.66 -20.91
CA TRP A 117 0.26 2.85 -22.11
C TRP A 117 -0.46 1.55 -21.85
N THR A 118 -1.63 1.34 -22.46
CA THR A 118 -2.43 0.13 -22.32
C THR A 118 -2.50 -0.65 -23.62
N ALA A 119 -2.67 -1.97 -23.54
CA ALA A 119 -3.03 -2.81 -24.68
C ALA A 119 -4.54 -2.73 -25.01
N SER A 120 -5.31 -1.88 -24.34
CA SER A 120 -6.76 -1.76 -24.49
C SER A 120 -7.17 -0.72 -25.53
N LEU A 121 -8.45 -0.77 -25.92
CA LEU A 121 -9.03 0.19 -26.86
C LEU A 121 -9.20 1.56 -26.20
N GLN A 122 -9.04 2.61 -26.99
CA GLN A 122 -9.12 4.00 -26.50
C GLN A 122 -10.50 4.32 -25.92
N GLU A 123 -11.57 3.85 -26.56
CA GLU A 123 -12.96 4.08 -26.17
C GLU A 123 -13.30 3.58 -24.77
N TYR A 124 -12.55 2.57 -24.31
CA TYR A 124 -12.60 2.07 -22.95
C TYR A 124 -11.61 2.79 -22.03
N ALA A 125 -10.38 2.95 -22.48
CA ALA A 125 -9.28 3.35 -21.63
C ALA A 125 -9.34 4.84 -21.24
N ASP A 126 -9.79 5.72 -22.12
CA ASP A 126 -9.91 7.15 -21.82
C ASP A 126 -10.80 7.45 -20.61
N PRO A 127 -12.08 7.00 -20.55
CA PRO A 127 -12.91 7.29 -19.39
C PRO A 127 -12.41 6.65 -18.09
N VAL A 128 -11.67 5.54 -18.16
CA VAL A 128 -11.01 4.96 -16.99
C VAL A 128 -9.85 5.84 -16.52
N MET A 129 -8.98 6.27 -17.43
CA MET A 129 -7.86 7.16 -17.12
C MET A 129 -8.33 8.50 -16.57
N ASP A 130 -9.40 9.07 -17.11
CA ASP A 130 -10.02 10.30 -16.60
C ASP A 130 -10.51 10.16 -15.15
N PHE A 131 -10.94 8.95 -14.77
CA PHE A 131 -11.40 8.67 -13.41
C PHE A 131 -10.24 8.55 -12.42
N ILE A 132 -9.16 7.85 -12.80
CA ILE A 132 -8.04 7.57 -11.89
C ILE A 132 -6.95 8.66 -11.87
N ASP A 133 -6.91 9.53 -12.89
CA ASP A 133 -6.00 10.68 -12.99
C ASP A 133 -6.78 12.01 -13.11
N PRO A 134 -7.58 12.39 -12.10
CA PRO A 134 -8.42 13.60 -12.16
C PRO A 134 -7.61 14.89 -12.24
N ASN A 135 -6.34 14.86 -11.85
CA ASN A 135 -5.43 16.01 -11.84
C ASN A 135 -4.56 16.10 -13.10
N ASN A 136 -4.78 15.25 -14.11
CA ASN A 136 -4.05 15.22 -15.37
C ASN A 136 -2.53 15.18 -15.19
N ARG A 137 -2.05 14.25 -14.35
CA ARG A 137 -0.62 14.03 -14.08
C ARG A 137 0.09 13.37 -15.25
N ALA A 138 -0.59 12.52 -16.00
CA ALA A 138 -0.02 11.90 -17.19
C ALA A 138 0.16 12.91 -18.32
N ILE A 139 1.36 12.93 -18.92
CA ILE A 139 1.70 13.78 -20.07
C ILE A 139 1.34 13.14 -21.42
N GLY A 140 0.90 11.87 -21.41
CA GLY A 140 0.56 11.14 -22.62
C GLY A 140 -0.21 9.85 -22.34
N ARG A 141 -1.01 9.45 -23.32
CA ARG A 141 -1.80 8.22 -23.32
C ARG A 141 -1.52 7.46 -24.61
N MET A 142 -1.27 6.16 -24.50
CA MET A 142 -1.02 5.26 -25.62
C MET A 142 -1.90 4.01 -25.47
N TYR A 143 -2.44 3.53 -26.58
CA TYR A 143 -3.45 2.48 -26.58
C TYR A 143 -3.00 1.28 -27.42
N ARG A 144 -3.93 0.35 -27.67
CA ARG A 144 -3.72 -0.88 -28.44
C ARG A 144 -3.05 -0.66 -29.79
N ASP A 145 -3.43 0.38 -30.52
CA ASP A 145 -2.92 0.68 -31.85
C ASP A 145 -1.44 1.10 -31.86
N SER A 146 -0.95 1.58 -30.72
CA SER A 146 0.45 1.95 -30.51
C SER A 146 1.32 0.74 -30.13
N CYS A 147 0.72 -0.36 -29.68
CA CYS A 147 1.43 -1.60 -29.40
C CYS A 147 2.00 -2.25 -30.67
N THR A 148 3.08 -3.00 -30.51
CA THR A 148 3.73 -3.78 -31.57
C THR A 148 3.23 -5.22 -31.48
N PRO A 149 2.61 -5.78 -32.54
CA PRO A 149 2.18 -7.16 -32.52
C PRO A 149 3.38 -8.10 -32.71
N LEU A 150 3.54 -9.07 -31.81
CA LEU A 150 4.45 -10.19 -31.92
C LEU A 150 3.67 -11.51 -31.84
N GLN A 151 4.31 -12.63 -32.18
CA GLN A 151 3.69 -13.97 -32.06
C GLN A 151 3.24 -14.29 -30.63
N ILE A 152 3.94 -13.72 -29.64
CA ILE A 152 3.67 -13.93 -28.21
C ILE A 152 2.59 -12.98 -27.64
N GLY A 153 2.10 -12.02 -28.43
CA GLY A 153 1.13 -11.01 -27.99
C GLY A 153 1.52 -9.58 -28.38
N LEU A 154 0.83 -8.62 -27.77
CA LEU A 154 1.10 -7.19 -27.96
C LEU A 154 2.21 -6.73 -27.02
N THR A 155 3.20 -6.01 -27.56
CA THR A 155 4.32 -5.47 -26.79
C THR A 155 4.45 -3.95 -26.97
N LYS A 156 4.92 -3.26 -25.93
CA LYS A 156 5.09 -1.82 -25.85
C LYS A 156 6.55 -1.49 -26.11
N ASN A 157 6.86 -1.15 -27.36
CA ASN A 157 8.23 -0.85 -27.77
C ASN A 157 8.65 0.53 -27.25
N LEU A 158 9.43 0.56 -26.18
CA LEU A 158 9.83 1.81 -25.50
C LEU A 158 10.66 2.74 -26.39
N ASN A 159 11.32 2.21 -27.43
CA ASN A 159 12.06 3.02 -28.40
C ASN A 159 11.15 4.01 -29.16
N LYS A 160 9.82 3.79 -29.17
CA LYS A 160 8.85 4.73 -29.75
C LYS A 160 8.72 6.04 -28.95
N LEU A 161 9.15 6.08 -27.69
CA LEU A 161 8.97 7.23 -26.79
C LEU A 161 10.01 8.34 -27.00
N GLY A 162 11.04 8.10 -27.81
CA GLY A 162 12.03 9.14 -28.16
C GLY A 162 12.94 9.59 -27.02
N LYS A 163 13.05 8.80 -25.95
CA LYS A 163 13.92 9.05 -24.78
C LYS A 163 14.92 7.88 -24.62
N ASP A 164 16.07 8.16 -24.01
CA ASP A 164 17.08 7.13 -23.73
C ASP A 164 16.49 6.07 -22.78
N LEU A 165 16.68 4.78 -23.11
CA LEU A 165 16.19 3.66 -22.31
C LEU A 165 16.74 3.67 -20.88
N LYS A 166 17.90 4.27 -20.63
CA LYS A 166 18.41 4.42 -19.25
C LYS A 166 17.51 5.27 -18.35
N ASP A 167 16.60 6.04 -18.95
CA ASP A 167 15.70 6.98 -18.29
C ASP A 167 14.22 6.62 -18.45
N ILE A 168 13.90 5.40 -18.90
CA ILE A 168 12.51 4.91 -19.07
C ILE A 168 12.29 3.67 -18.22
N ILE A 169 11.20 3.65 -17.45
CA ILE A 169 10.72 2.47 -16.72
C ILE A 169 9.34 2.13 -17.25
N ILE A 170 9.02 0.84 -17.35
CA ILE A 170 7.66 0.38 -17.60
C ILE A 170 7.19 -0.50 -16.45
N VAL A 171 6.05 -0.16 -15.87
CA VAL A 171 5.34 -0.94 -14.85
C VAL A 171 4.16 -1.61 -15.51
N ASP A 172 4.18 -2.94 -15.55
CA ASP A 172 3.20 -3.75 -16.26
C ASP A 172 3.12 -5.12 -15.61
N ASN A 173 1.93 -5.68 -15.50
CA ASN A 173 1.77 -7.01 -14.91
C ASN A 173 2.23 -8.14 -15.85
N SER A 174 2.24 -7.87 -17.16
CA SER A 174 2.59 -8.83 -18.20
C SER A 174 4.01 -8.64 -18.73
N VAL A 175 4.84 -9.67 -18.60
CA VAL A 175 6.19 -9.71 -19.19
C VAL A 175 6.21 -9.60 -20.72
N VAL A 176 5.10 -9.93 -21.38
CA VAL A 176 4.97 -9.79 -22.84
C VAL A 176 4.99 -8.31 -23.23
N SER A 177 4.41 -7.45 -22.40
CA SER A 177 4.29 -6.02 -22.65
C SER A 177 5.63 -5.32 -22.79
N PHE A 178 6.67 -5.76 -22.09
CA PHE A 178 8.02 -5.19 -22.19
C PHE A 178 9.05 -6.16 -22.76
N HIS A 179 8.61 -7.16 -23.53
CA HIS A 179 9.47 -8.18 -24.12
C HIS A 179 10.63 -7.61 -24.97
N LEU A 180 10.41 -6.48 -25.66
CA LEU A 180 11.46 -5.82 -26.45
C LEU A 180 12.47 -5.02 -25.62
N ASN A 181 12.14 -4.72 -24.36
CA ASN A 181 12.93 -3.91 -23.45
C ASN A 181 12.95 -4.54 -22.03
N PRO A 182 13.41 -5.80 -21.87
CA PRO A 182 13.24 -6.55 -20.63
C PRO A 182 13.97 -5.94 -19.44
N GLU A 183 15.07 -5.22 -19.67
CA GLU A 183 15.84 -4.56 -18.61
C GLU A 183 15.12 -3.34 -18.01
N ASN A 184 14.13 -2.78 -18.72
CA ASN A 184 13.34 -1.63 -18.30
C ASN A 184 12.06 -2.00 -17.55
N GLY A 185 11.69 -3.28 -17.56
CA GLY A 185 10.43 -3.78 -17.04
C GLY A 185 10.44 -4.01 -15.53
N PHE A 186 9.50 -3.39 -14.84
CA PHE A 186 9.08 -3.77 -13.50
C PHE A 186 7.79 -4.60 -13.62
N GLN A 187 7.89 -5.91 -13.40
CA GLN A 187 6.71 -6.76 -13.36
C GLN A 187 5.98 -6.56 -12.03
N ILE A 188 4.80 -5.95 -12.08
CA ILE A 188 3.94 -5.79 -10.91
C ILE A 188 2.96 -6.96 -10.81
N LYS A 189 2.49 -7.28 -9.60
CA LYS A 189 1.49 -8.33 -9.40
C LYS A 189 0.15 -7.94 -10.04
N ASP A 190 -0.50 -8.91 -10.69
CA ASP A 190 -1.87 -8.79 -11.19
C ASP A 190 -2.84 -8.32 -10.10
N PHE A 191 -3.70 -7.38 -10.45
CA PHE A 191 -4.81 -6.91 -9.63
C PHE A 191 -6.16 -7.35 -10.23
N PHE A 192 -7.07 -7.79 -9.36
CA PHE A 192 -8.42 -8.17 -9.78
C PHE A 192 -9.49 -7.47 -8.94
N PHE A 193 -9.62 -7.80 -7.65
CA PHE A 193 -10.69 -7.23 -6.82
C PHE A 193 -10.33 -7.12 -5.34
N ASP A 194 -9.10 -7.45 -4.97
CA ASP A 194 -8.68 -7.47 -3.57
C ASP A 194 -8.54 -6.04 -3.02
N LYS A 195 -9.51 -5.61 -2.21
CA LYS A 195 -9.50 -4.29 -1.58
C LYS A 195 -8.43 -4.14 -0.49
N GLN A 196 -7.75 -5.22 -0.11
CA GLN A 196 -6.61 -5.22 0.80
C GLN A 196 -5.27 -5.32 0.05
N ASP A 197 -5.26 -5.29 -1.28
CA ASP A 197 -4.03 -5.22 -2.06
C ASP A 197 -3.21 -3.97 -1.66
N GLN A 198 -1.93 -4.16 -1.40
CA GLN A 198 -0.98 -3.09 -1.03
C GLN A 198 0.17 -2.97 -2.04
N GLU A 199 0.06 -3.59 -3.21
CA GLU A 199 1.18 -3.74 -4.14
C GLU A 199 1.71 -2.38 -4.62
N LEU A 200 0.82 -1.42 -4.90
CA LEU A 200 1.21 -0.07 -5.32
C LEU A 200 1.97 0.66 -4.21
N GLU A 201 1.44 0.61 -2.98
CA GLU A 201 2.05 1.22 -1.80
C GLU A 201 3.43 0.62 -1.52
N LEU A 202 3.55 -0.72 -1.55
CA LEU A 202 4.79 -1.43 -1.25
C LEU A 202 5.89 -1.17 -2.28
N ASN A 203 5.54 -0.97 -3.55
CA ASN A 203 6.51 -0.77 -4.63
C ASN A 203 6.84 0.72 -4.89
N LEU A 204 6.02 1.66 -4.40
CA LEU A 204 6.24 3.09 -4.58
C LEU A 204 7.62 3.57 -4.09
N PRO A 205 8.13 3.19 -2.90
CA PRO A 205 9.46 3.61 -2.44
C PRO A 205 10.59 3.18 -3.38
N PHE A 206 10.48 1.98 -3.97
CA PHE A 206 11.46 1.50 -4.94
C PHE A 206 11.44 2.34 -6.21
N LEU A 207 10.26 2.63 -6.75
CA LEU A 207 10.11 3.46 -7.96
C LEU A 207 10.62 4.89 -7.71
N ILE A 208 10.36 5.47 -6.54
CA ILE A 208 10.92 6.79 -6.18
C ILE A 208 12.45 6.71 -6.08
N TRP A 209 13.02 5.71 -5.43
CA TRP A 209 14.47 5.52 -5.37
C TRP A 209 15.11 5.36 -6.75
N LEU A 210 14.47 4.60 -7.64
CA LEU A 210 14.92 4.37 -9.01
C LEU A 210 15.01 5.67 -9.83
N SER A 211 14.16 6.67 -9.52
CA SER A 211 14.15 7.97 -10.20
C SER A 211 15.45 8.74 -10.03
N GLN A 212 16.21 8.42 -8.98
CA GLN A 212 17.43 9.12 -8.59
C GLN A 212 18.69 8.51 -9.22
N LEU A 213 18.57 7.33 -9.84
CA LEU A 213 19.72 6.63 -10.43
C LEU A 213 20.11 7.21 -11.79
N PRO A 214 21.39 7.12 -12.19
CA PRO A 214 21.82 7.55 -13.53
C PRO A 214 21.34 6.63 -14.66
N ASP A 215 21.12 5.35 -14.37
CA ASP A 215 20.50 4.37 -15.27
C ASP A 215 19.54 3.51 -14.44
N VAL A 216 18.31 3.36 -14.91
CA VAL A 216 17.25 2.58 -14.26
C VAL A 216 17.38 1.08 -14.50
N ARG A 217 18.35 0.63 -15.30
CA ARG A 217 18.48 -0.76 -15.74
C ARG A 217 19.65 -1.50 -15.06
N PRO A 218 19.54 -2.83 -14.95
CA PRO A 218 18.33 -3.63 -15.14
C PRO A 218 17.42 -3.53 -13.91
N VAL A 219 16.17 -3.15 -14.12
CA VAL A 219 15.17 -2.89 -13.06
C VAL A 219 15.03 -4.08 -12.11
N SER A 220 15.05 -5.30 -12.64
CA SER A 220 14.91 -6.54 -11.85
C SER A 220 16.06 -6.77 -10.87
N SER A 221 17.30 -6.46 -11.25
CA SER A 221 18.46 -6.56 -10.35
C SER A 221 18.46 -5.45 -9.31
N LEU A 222 18.09 -4.23 -9.72
CA LEU A 222 17.98 -3.07 -8.84
C LEU A 222 16.89 -3.26 -7.78
N PHE A 223 15.77 -3.89 -8.12
CA PHE A 223 14.72 -4.24 -7.16
C PHE A 223 15.21 -5.22 -6.10
N LYS A 224 15.96 -6.26 -6.50
CA LYS A 224 16.58 -7.21 -5.56
C LYS A 224 17.56 -6.51 -4.62
N GLN A 225 18.36 -5.58 -5.14
CA GLN A 225 19.29 -4.78 -4.35
C GLN A 225 18.55 -3.88 -3.35
N PHE A 226 17.50 -3.19 -3.80
CA PHE A 226 16.66 -2.34 -2.96
C PHE A 226 16.07 -3.13 -1.80
N ASN A 227 15.46 -4.28 -2.07
CA ASN A 227 14.85 -5.12 -1.04
C ASN A 227 15.89 -5.71 -0.06
N SER A 228 17.08 -6.06 -0.54
CA SER A 228 18.17 -6.55 0.31
C SER A 228 18.66 -5.45 1.26
N THR A 229 18.76 -4.21 0.77
CA THR A 229 19.21 -3.06 1.56
C THR A 229 18.16 -2.66 2.58
N SER A 230 16.89 -2.56 2.16
CA SER A 230 15.77 -2.22 3.04
C SER A 230 15.56 -3.26 4.13
N SER A 231 15.66 -4.56 3.81
CA SER A 231 15.59 -5.64 4.81
C SER A 231 16.77 -5.58 5.79
N ASN A 232 17.99 -5.30 5.32
CA ASN A 232 19.16 -5.15 6.19
C ASN A 232 19.07 -3.92 7.10
N VAL A 233 18.52 -2.81 6.61
CA VAL A 233 18.31 -1.59 7.42
C VAL A 233 17.19 -1.79 8.45
N LEU A 234 16.08 -2.44 8.09
CA LEU A 234 15.01 -2.80 9.03
C LEU A 234 15.51 -3.80 10.08
N ASN A 235 16.24 -4.84 9.67
CA ASN A 235 16.82 -5.83 10.58
C ASN A 235 17.88 -5.20 11.50
N MET A 236 18.73 -4.29 11.00
CA MET A 236 19.68 -3.55 11.83
C MET A 236 18.99 -2.60 12.80
N ARG A 237 17.97 -1.84 12.36
CA ARG A 237 17.19 -0.97 13.24
C ARG A 237 16.51 -1.78 14.34
N ASN A 238 15.86 -2.89 13.99
CA ASN A 238 15.23 -3.77 14.96
C ASN A 238 16.27 -4.36 15.94
N ALA A 239 17.43 -4.81 15.47
CA ALA A 239 18.51 -5.33 16.32
C ALA A 239 19.11 -4.25 17.24
N MET A 240 19.27 -3.01 16.76
CA MET A 240 19.71 -1.88 17.58
C MET A 240 18.66 -1.53 18.65
N THR A 241 17.38 -1.49 18.31
CA THR A 241 16.29 -1.24 19.26
C THR A 241 16.20 -2.34 20.32
N LEU A 242 16.31 -3.61 19.93
CA LEU A 242 16.37 -4.76 20.86
C LEU A 242 17.57 -4.66 21.81
N ASN A 243 18.76 -4.31 21.29
CA ASN A 243 19.95 -4.12 22.12
C ASN A 243 19.81 -2.91 23.08
N SER A 244 19.24 -1.80 22.63
CA SER A 244 18.97 -0.64 23.49
C SER A 244 17.94 -0.96 24.58
N GLN A 245 16.90 -1.75 24.27
CA GLN A 245 15.94 -2.21 25.26
C GLN A 245 16.56 -3.18 26.27
N TYR A 246 17.41 -4.10 25.82
CA TYR A 246 18.14 -5.02 26.69
C TYR A 246 19.05 -4.26 27.67
N GLN A 247 19.82 -3.27 27.18
CA GLN A 247 20.68 -2.43 28.01
C GLN A 247 19.89 -1.58 29.03
N GLN A 248 18.74 -1.03 28.62
CA GLN A 248 17.88 -0.27 29.53
C GLN A 248 17.26 -1.16 30.62
N ASN A 249 16.88 -2.40 30.29
CA ASN A 249 16.33 -3.35 31.25
C ASN A 249 17.39 -3.79 32.28
N GLU A 250 18.63 -4.01 31.85
CA GLU A 250 19.75 -4.31 32.77
C GLU A 250 20.06 -3.12 33.70
N GLN A 251 20.03 -1.87 33.20
CA GLN A 251 20.21 -0.68 34.04
C GLN A 251 19.07 -0.50 35.06
N LYS A 252 17.82 -0.72 34.67
CA LYS A 252 16.67 -0.66 35.59
C LYS A 252 16.76 -1.74 36.67
N LYS A 253 17.23 -2.93 36.33
CA LYS A 253 17.47 -4.04 37.27
C LYS A 253 18.59 -3.72 38.25
N PHE A 254 19.66 -3.07 37.79
CA PHE A 254 20.76 -2.63 38.66
C PHE A 254 20.32 -1.50 39.61
N GLN A 255 19.53 -0.53 39.12
CA GLN A 255 18.98 0.55 39.95
C GLN A 255 17.97 0.05 41.00
N SER A 256 17.13 -0.94 40.65
CA SER A 256 16.19 -1.53 41.60
C SER A 256 16.90 -2.33 42.70
N LEU A 257 17.94 -3.11 42.35
CA LEU A 257 18.80 -3.75 43.34
C LEU A 257 19.50 -2.71 44.23
N SER A 258 20.08 -1.68 43.65
CA SER A 258 20.77 -0.61 44.39
C SER A 258 19.83 0.11 45.38
N ARG A 259 18.59 0.40 44.97
CA ARG A 259 17.56 0.95 45.86
C ARG A 259 17.23 -0.01 47.00
N SER A 260 17.00 -1.28 46.71
CA SER A 260 16.72 -2.29 47.75
C SER A 260 17.84 -2.39 48.79
N LEU A 261 19.10 -2.41 48.35
CA LEU A 261 20.26 -2.40 49.24
C LEU A 261 20.35 -1.12 50.07
N SER A 262 20.05 0.04 49.48
CA SER A 262 20.03 1.32 50.22
C SER A 262 18.90 1.38 51.26
N PHE A 263 17.72 0.82 50.97
CA PHE A 263 16.61 0.69 51.93
C PHE A 263 16.97 -0.25 53.09
N GLN A 264 17.61 -1.40 52.82
CA GLN A 264 18.10 -2.29 53.87
C GLN A 264 19.15 -1.59 54.75
N LYS A 265 20.08 -0.85 54.15
CA LYS A 265 21.11 -0.09 54.88
C LYS A 265 20.50 1.01 55.76
N ALA A 266 19.48 1.72 55.26
CA ALA A 266 18.76 2.74 56.02
C ALA A 266 17.97 2.13 57.20
N ARG A 267 17.27 1.00 56.99
CA ARG A 267 16.59 0.27 58.08
C ARG A 267 17.55 -0.17 59.18
N MET A 268 18.74 -0.64 58.80
CA MET A 268 19.77 -1.07 59.74
C MET A 268 20.39 0.10 60.54
N MET A 269 20.46 1.30 59.94
CA MET A 269 20.86 2.51 60.66
C MET A 269 19.77 3.02 61.62
N LEU A 270 18.51 2.97 61.19
CA LEU A 270 17.37 3.33 62.05
C LEU A 270 17.25 2.37 63.23
N SER A 271 17.43 1.06 63.04
CA SER A 271 17.42 0.11 64.16
C SER A 271 18.56 0.39 65.16
N ASN A 272 19.73 0.81 64.68
CA ASN A 272 20.85 1.20 65.55
C ASN A 272 20.61 2.55 66.27
N GLN A 273 19.89 3.49 65.65
CA GLN A 273 19.50 4.74 66.31
C GLN A 273 18.42 4.50 67.38
N VAL A 274 17.42 3.66 67.08
CA VAL A 274 16.38 3.26 68.05
C VAL A 274 16.99 2.55 69.27
N PHE A 275 17.99 1.69 69.08
CA PHE A 275 18.75 1.07 70.18
C PHE A 275 19.56 2.08 71.02
N ARG A 276 19.98 3.22 70.45
CA ARG A 276 20.67 4.30 71.18
C ARG A 276 19.74 5.22 71.96
N THR A 277 18.49 5.39 71.52
CA THR A 277 17.48 6.18 72.25
C THR A 277 16.75 5.40 73.33
N LEU A 278 16.65 4.07 73.23
CA LEU A 278 16.01 3.22 74.26
C LEU A 278 16.87 2.96 75.52
N THR A 279 18.11 3.44 75.58
CA THR A 279 18.94 3.39 76.80
C THR A 279 18.86 4.67 77.65
N LEU A 280 18.03 5.65 77.28
CA LEU A 280 17.89 6.93 77.98
C LEU A 280 16.43 7.41 78.04
N SER A 281 15.54 6.58 78.58
CA SER A 281 14.32 7.03 79.27
C SER A 281 13.64 5.82 79.91
N LYS A 282 13.85 5.66 81.22
CA LYS A 282 12.87 4.97 82.07
C LYS A 282 11.70 5.93 82.22
N ASP A 283 10.53 5.52 81.76
CA ASP A 283 9.26 5.56 82.49
C ASP A 283 8.17 5.13 81.50
N ASP A 284 7.39 4.16 81.96
CA ASP A 284 6.40 3.41 81.18
C ASP A 284 5.22 4.30 80.79
N ASP A 285 5.01 4.49 79.48
CA ASP A 285 3.69 4.66 78.88
C ASP A 285 3.78 4.30 77.38
N GLU A 286 2.84 3.46 76.95
CA GLU A 286 2.79 2.78 75.65
C GLU A 286 2.54 3.78 74.50
N ILE A 287 3.59 4.24 73.82
CA ILE A 287 3.46 5.14 72.65
C ILE A 287 3.33 4.30 71.38
N GLN A 288 2.10 4.17 70.88
CA GLN A 288 1.78 3.71 69.53
C GLN A 288 2.38 4.70 68.51
N LEU A 289 3.44 4.30 67.81
CA LEU A 289 4.11 5.10 66.78
C LEU A 289 3.29 5.08 65.47
N ASP A 290 2.59 6.18 65.22
CA ASP A 290 1.78 6.42 64.04
C ASP A 290 2.66 6.69 62.80
N GLU A 291 2.75 5.69 61.90
CA GLU A 291 3.54 5.75 60.66
C GLU A 291 3.20 6.95 59.77
N SER A 292 1.98 7.49 59.86
CA SER A 292 1.53 8.62 59.07
C SER A 292 2.34 9.89 59.36
N LYS A 293 2.67 10.13 60.64
CA LYS A 293 3.41 11.33 61.10
C LYS A 293 4.87 11.33 60.68
N ILE A 294 5.46 10.14 60.50
CA ILE A 294 6.84 9.99 60.02
C ILE A 294 6.91 10.30 58.51
N ARG A 295 5.88 9.90 57.74
CA ARG A 295 5.80 10.18 56.30
C ARG A 295 5.65 11.67 56.00
N ASP A 296 4.89 12.39 56.83
CA ASP A 296 4.73 13.84 56.70
C ASP A 296 6.02 14.62 57.02
N ARG A 297 6.76 14.23 58.07
CA ARG A 297 8.07 14.87 58.38
C ARG A 297 9.12 14.68 57.29
N LEU A 298 9.02 13.61 56.50
CA LEU A 298 9.94 13.30 55.41
C LEU A 298 9.50 13.85 54.05
N GLY A 299 8.37 14.57 53.98
CA GLY A 299 7.90 15.21 52.75
C GLY A 299 7.51 14.24 51.63
N LEU A 300 7.02 13.04 51.97
CA LEU A 300 6.74 11.97 51.00
C LEU A 300 5.30 11.96 50.45
N ASN A 301 4.44 12.89 50.88
CA ASN A 301 3.05 12.98 50.45
C ASN A 301 2.84 14.05 49.36
N GLN A 302 3.46 13.87 48.18
CA GLN A 302 2.98 14.50 46.93
C GLN A 302 3.21 13.56 45.74
N LEU A 303 2.17 12.79 45.39
CA LEU A 303 1.95 12.23 44.06
C LEU A 303 0.54 12.65 43.61
N PRO A 304 0.33 13.21 42.42
CA PRO A 304 -1.01 13.40 41.87
C PRO A 304 -1.55 12.06 41.38
N ILE A 305 -2.70 11.64 41.92
CA ILE A 305 -3.50 10.52 41.41
C ILE A 305 -4.36 11.05 40.25
N GLU A 306 -4.17 10.53 39.05
CA GLU A 306 -5.07 10.73 37.91
C GLU A 306 -6.45 10.14 38.23
N LYS A 307 -7.49 10.97 38.10
CA LYS A 307 -8.89 10.57 38.27
C LYS A 307 -9.34 9.72 37.08
N VAL A 308 -9.64 8.46 37.34
CA VAL A 308 -10.50 7.62 36.49
C VAL A 308 -11.94 8.07 36.68
N ASN A 309 -12.54 8.68 35.65
CA ASN A 309 -13.98 8.93 35.61
C ASN A 309 -14.71 7.62 35.26
N GLN A 310 -15.26 6.95 36.27
CA GLN A 310 -16.43 6.09 36.14
C GLN A 310 -17.65 6.91 36.55
N GLN A 311 -18.58 7.14 35.64
CA GLN A 311 -19.95 7.54 35.99
C GLN A 311 -20.88 6.37 35.64
N GLN A 312 -21.33 5.69 36.68
CA GLN A 312 -22.64 5.05 36.75
C GLN A 312 -23.43 5.77 37.85
N ASN A 313 -24.68 6.09 37.57
CA ASN A 313 -25.81 6.10 38.51
C ASN A 313 -27.01 5.64 37.66
N GLN A 314 -27.52 4.42 37.87
CA GLN A 314 -28.63 4.08 38.80
C GLN A 314 -29.94 4.73 38.35
N THR A 315 -30.81 4.01 37.64
CA THR A 315 -31.85 3.01 38.04
C THR A 315 -33.22 3.66 38.13
N ASP A 316 -34.21 2.95 37.59
CA ASP A 316 -35.62 2.78 38.00
C ASP A 316 -36.45 2.62 36.71
N GLU A 317 -36.74 1.38 36.32
CA GLU A 317 -37.94 0.59 36.64
C GLU A 317 -39.07 0.76 35.59
N GLU A 318 -39.55 -0.40 35.14
CA GLU A 318 -40.87 -0.68 34.54
C GLU A 318 -41.29 0.08 33.26
N ASP A 319 -41.30 -0.61 32.12
CA ASP A 319 -42.58 -1.16 31.65
C ASP A 319 -42.43 -2.17 30.51
N LYS A 320 -43.29 -3.19 30.58
CA LYS A 320 -43.53 -4.18 29.53
C LYS A 320 -44.21 -3.46 28.36
N ASP A 321 -43.83 -3.81 27.13
CA ASP A 321 -44.86 -4.30 26.21
C ASP A 321 -44.29 -5.00 24.97
N THR A 322 -45.03 -6.05 24.63
CA THR A 322 -44.89 -6.93 23.49
C THR A 322 -45.66 -6.31 22.32
N TYR A 323 -45.19 -6.45 21.08
CA TYR A 323 -45.93 -7.06 19.96
C TYR A 323 -45.53 -6.58 18.54
N ILE A 324 -45.33 -7.62 17.70
CA ILE A 324 -45.93 -7.88 16.38
C ILE A 324 -45.39 -7.20 15.11
N ILE A 325 -44.97 -8.13 14.25
CA ILE A 325 -44.86 -8.16 12.79
C ILE A 325 -46.16 -7.71 12.10
N SER A 326 -46.06 -6.81 11.13
CA SER A 326 -46.96 -6.75 9.96
C SER A 326 -46.26 -5.89 8.90
N GLN A 327 -46.25 -6.21 7.60
CA GLN A 327 -46.81 -7.29 6.79
C GLN A 327 -45.88 -7.48 5.58
#